data_AF-A0A1G2W6M0-F1
#
_entry.id   AF-A0A1G2W6M0-F1
#
_cell.length_a   1.000
_cell.length_b   1.000
_cell.length_c   1.000
_cell.angle_alpha   90.00
_cell.angle_beta   90.00
_cell.angle_gamma   90.00
#
_symmetry.space_group_name_H-M   'P 1'
#
loop_
_entity.id
_entity.type
_entity.pdbx_description
1 polymer ?
#
loop_
_entity_poly.entity_id
_entity_poly.type
_entity_poly.pdbx_seq_one_letter_code
_entity_poly.pdbx_strand_id
1 'polypeptide(L)' 'MGREDRIYEEAAALWQQLYGEPPPREAGGADILGMIVGSLPDADYNRLQTPHLRPSNITFPK' A
#
# COMPACT_ATOMS: atom_id res chain seq x y z
N MET A 1 13.79 11.07 -18.04
CA MET A 1 13.04 10.31 -17.04
C MET A 1 11.76 9.82 -17.67
N GLY A 2 11.66 8.50 -17.84
CA GLY A 2 10.42 7.83 -18.20
C GLY A 2 9.48 7.73 -17.01
N ARG A 3 8.23 7.33 -17.26
CA ARG A 3 7.24 7.06 -16.22
C ARG A 3 7.73 6.02 -15.21
N GLU A 4 8.37 4.95 -15.69
CA GLU A 4 8.87 3.85 -14.85
C GLU A 4 9.98 4.29 -13.91
N ASP A 5 10.89 5.18 -14.37
CA ASP A 5 11.94 5.74 -13.52
C ASP A 5 11.34 6.52 -12.34
N ARG A 6 10.30 7.32 -12.60
CA ARG A 6 9.61 8.09 -11.54
C ARG A 6 8.90 7.18 -10.55
N ILE A 7 8.23 6.13 -11.04
CA ILE A 7 7.57 5.15 -10.17
C ILE A 7 8.60 4.44 -9.29
N TYR A 8 9.75 4.07 -9.85
CA TYR A 8 10.84 3.46 -9.08
C TYR A 8 11.39 4.42 -8.01
N GLU A 9 11.66 5.68 -8.35
CA GLU A 9 12.15 6.68 -7.39
C GLU A 9 11.16 6.89 -6.23
N GLU A 10 9.87 7.04 -6.52
CA GLU A 10 8.83 7.19 -5.50
C GLU A 10 8.68 5.93 -4.63
N ALA A 11 8.66 4.75 -5.25
CA ALA A 11 8.57 3.49 -4.53
C ALA A 11 9.79 3.24 -3.63
N ALA A 12 10.99 3.56 -4.12
CA ALA A 12 12.23 3.45 -3.36
C ALA A 12 12.27 4.43 -2.17
N ALA A 13 11.82 5.67 -2.38
CA ALA A 13 11.69 6.65 -1.31
C ALA A 13 10.68 6.19 -0.24
N LEU A 14 9.55 5.61 -0.66
CA LEU A 14 8.56 5.05 0.26
C LEU A 14 9.11 3.86 1.05
N TRP A 15 9.81 2.93 0.39
CA TRP A 15 10.46 1.79 1.04
C TRP A 15 11.44 2.25 2.13
N GLN A 16 12.29 3.23 1.80
CA GLN A 16 13.26 3.78 2.75
C GLN A 16 12.57 4.40 3.98
N GLN A 17 11.41 5.04 3.82
CA GLN A 17 10.64 5.61 4.93
C GLN A 17 10.02 4.53 5.82
N LEU A 18 9.56 3.41 5.23
CA LEU A 18 8.89 2.34 5.95
C LEU A 18 9.85 1.39 6.67
N TYR A 19 10.95 1.02 6.00
CA TYR A 19 11.86 -0.03 6.49
C TYR A 19 13.24 0.49 6.91
N GLY A 20 13.61 1.74 6.56
CA GLY A 20 14.90 2.33 6.92
C GLY A 20 16.11 1.77 6.15
N GLU A 21 15.87 0.88 5.19
CA GLU A 21 16.89 0.23 4.36
C GLU A 21 16.58 0.41 2.87
N PRO A 22 17.55 0.21 1.96
CA PRO A 22 17.27 0.30 0.53
C PRO A 22 16.38 -0.86 0.04
N PRO A 23 15.54 -0.65 -0.98
CA PRO A 23 14.74 -1.73 -1.58
C PRO A 23 15.62 -2.80 -2.24
N PRO A 24 15.08 -4.02 -2.48
CA PRO A 24 15.80 -5.09 -3.17
C PRO A 24 16.30 -4.64 -4.55
N ARG A 25 17.59 -4.89 -4.85
CA ARG A 25 18.28 -4.34 -6.04
C ARG A 25 17.70 -4.77 -7.38
N GLU A 26 17.04 -5.92 -7.43
CA GLU A 26 16.47 -6.48 -8.67
C GLU A 26 14.99 -6.14 -8.84
N ALA A 27 14.37 -5.45 -7.87
CA ALA A 27 12.94 -5.13 -7.90
C ALA A 27 12.67 -3.83 -8.67
N GLY A 28 11.73 -3.87 -9.62
CA GLY A 28 11.21 -2.67 -10.25
C GLY A 28 10.26 -1.90 -9.33
N GLY A 29 9.89 -0.68 -9.72
CA GLY A 29 9.00 0.16 -8.90
C GLY A 29 7.65 -0.51 -8.59
N ALA A 30 7.06 -1.22 -9.55
CA ALA A 30 5.82 -1.98 -9.35
C ALA A 30 6.01 -3.14 -8.36
N ASP A 31 7.14 -3.85 -8.41
CA ASP A 31 7.44 -4.95 -7.50
C ASP A 31 7.65 -4.46 -6.07
N ILE A 32 8.35 -3.33 -5.92
CA ILE A 32 8.55 -2.65 -4.62
C ILE A 32 7.20 -2.31 -4.00
N LEU A 33 6.29 -1.70 -4.77
CA LEU A 33 4.94 -1.39 -4.29
C LEU A 33 4.14 -2.66 -3.96
N GLY A 34 4.28 -3.72 -4.77
CA GLY A 34 3.65 -5.01 -4.51
C GLY A 34 4.10 -5.63 -3.19
N MET A 35 5.40 -5.59 -2.89
CA MET A 35 5.95 -6.06 -1.62
C MET A 35 5.45 -5.23 -0.43
N ILE A 36 5.43 -3.90 -0.57
CA ILE A 36 4.91 -2.99 0.47
C ILE A 36 3.46 -3.36 0.78
N VAL A 37 2.58 -3.37 -0.23
CA VAL A 37 1.15 -3.62 -0.06
C VAL A 37 0.89 -5.05 0.44
N GLY A 38 1.65 -6.03 -0.05
CA GLY A 38 1.53 -7.42 0.41
C GLY A 38 2.00 -7.66 1.84
N SER A 39 2.82 -6.76 2.40
CA SER A 39 3.25 -6.83 3.81
C SER A 39 2.26 -6.19 4.78
N LEU A 40 1.33 -5.38 4.29
CA LEU A 40 0.31 -4.75 5.12
C LEU A 40 -0.67 -5.82 5.63
N PRO A 41 -1.13 -5.71 6.90
CA PRO A 41 -2.18 -6.57 7.39
C PRO A 41 -3.43 -6.38 6.54
N ASP A 42 -4.19 -7.47 6.34
CA ASP A 42 -5.49 -7.40 5.69
C ASP A 42 -6.36 -6.37 6.42
N ALA A 43 -6.62 -5.26 5.75
CA ALA A 43 -7.47 -4.23 6.28
C ALA A 43 -8.92 -4.69 6.12
N ASP A 44 -9.58 -4.96 7.25
CA ASP A 44 -11.01 -5.21 7.27
C ASP A 44 -11.75 -4.11 6.51
N TYR A 45 -12.76 -4.49 5.75
CA TYR A 45 -13.57 -3.57 4.92
C TYR A 45 -14.31 -2.49 5.74
N ASN A 46 -14.20 -2.53 7.07
CA ASN A 46 -14.62 -1.52 8.01
C ASN A 46 -13.75 -0.24 7.92
N ARG A 47 -13.68 0.36 6.72
CA ARG A 47 -12.99 1.63 6.45
C ARG A 47 -13.76 2.85 6.97
N LEU A 48 -15.00 2.67 7.41
CA LEU A 48 -15.89 3.75 7.83
C LEU A 48 -15.90 3.88 9.35
N GLN A 49 -14.89 4.55 9.89
CA GLN A 49 -14.89 5.07 11.25
C GLN A 49 -15.67 6.40 11.25
N THR A 50 -16.99 6.34 11.07
CA THR A 50 -17.85 7.52 11.27
C THR A 50 -18.88 7.21 12.35
N PRO A 51 -19.10 8.11 13.32
CA PRO A 51 -20.08 7.92 14.40
C PRO A 51 -21.51 7.73 13.90
N HIS A 52 -21.76 8.01 12.61
CA HIS A 52 -23.06 7.88 11.97
C HIS A 52 -23.27 6.57 11.21
N LEU A 53 -22.20 5.81 10.92
CA LEU A 53 -22.34 4.47 10.34
C LEU A 53 -22.33 3.44 11.46
N ARG A 54 -23.50 2.87 11.74
CA ARG A 54 -23.59 1.66 12.56
C ARG A 54 -23.31 0.44 11.68
N PRO A 55 -22.59 -0.59 12.18
CA PRO A 55 -22.31 -1.82 11.42
C PRO A 55 -23.56 -2.49 10.85
N SER A 56 -24.70 -2.39 11.55
CA SER A 56 -26.01 -2.89 11.11
C SER A 56 -26.51 -2.27 9.80
N ASN A 57 -25.96 -1.12 9.40
CA ASN A 57 -26.38 -0.38 8.21
C ASN A 57 -25.44 -0.63 7.02
N ILE A 58 -24.43 -1.49 7.18
CA ILE A 58 -23.48 -1.85 6.13
C ILE A 58 -23.96 -3.14 5.48
N THR A 59 -24.20 -3.10 4.17
CA THR A 59 -24.41 -4.32 3.37
C THR A 59 -23.05 -4.78 2.87
N PHE A 60 -22.64 -5.97 3.31
CA PHE A 60 -21.40 -6.60 2.82
C PHE A 60 -21.69 -7.47 1.59
N PRO A 61 -20.72 -7.62 0.67
CA PRO A 61 -20.80 -8.62 -0.40
C PRO A 61 -20.98 -10.02 0.20
N LYS A 62 -21.70 -10.89 -0.51
CA LYS A 62 -21.83 -12.32 -0.16
C LYS A 62 -20.65 -13.11 -0.70
#